data_AF-A0A8S2Z8F3-F1
#
_entry.id   AF-A0A8S2Z8F3-F1
#
_cell.length_a   1.000
_cell.length_b   1.000
_cell.length_c   1.000
_cell.angle_alpha   90.00
_cell.angle_beta   90.00
_cell.angle_gamma   90.00
#
_symmetry.space_group_name_H-M   'P 1'
#
loop_
_entity.id
_entity.type
_entity.pdbx_description
1 polymer ?
#
loop_
_entity_poly.entity_id
_entity_poly.type
_entity_poly.pdbx_seq_one_letter_code
_entity_poly.pdbx_strand_id
1 'polypeptide(L)'
;LILYTSLFTVLPQCAAALFDEHISAERALREPKLYQYTLQGKPYQLSSFWVNFFDAVWQSSIIFFISHYSYRHQSDIDRLSFGFSLVFSMVVVSLLHVLIQTRRIDWSVLASSILSFIIFIVFTLIFDAVCVTCIQGDSPYQVSYRTFAQARFWLANLFIIVVALLPRFTAKCVYNTLRKPFD
;
A
#
# COMPACT_ATOMS: atom_id res chain seq x y z
N LEU A 1 12.73 -9.84 3.59
CA LEU A 1 12.28 -9.19 2.33
C LEU A 1 11.34 -10.07 1.50
N ILE A 2 11.73 -11.29 1.11
CA ILE A 2 10.92 -12.17 0.24
C ILE A 2 9.55 -12.54 0.86
N LEU A 3 9.52 -12.99 2.12
CA LEU A 3 8.27 -13.25 2.85
C LEU A 3 7.39 -12.00 2.95
N TYR A 4 8.05 -10.85 3.11
CA TYR A 4 7.39 -9.57 3.30
C TYR A 4 6.68 -9.07 2.03
N THR A 5 7.33 -9.13 0.87
CA THR A 5 6.74 -8.74 -0.43
C THR A 5 5.75 -9.77 -0.99
N SER A 6 5.76 -11.01 -0.49
CA SER A 6 4.96 -12.08 -1.08
C SER A 6 3.71 -12.45 -0.28
N LEU A 7 3.70 -12.33 1.05
CA LEU A 7 2.54 -12.74 1.85
C LEU A 7 1.63 -11.56 2.20
N PHE A 8 2.18 -10.45 2.68
CA PHE A 8 1.39 -9.34 3.22
C PHE A 8 0.83 -8.40 2.13
N THR A 9 1.50 -8.35 0.98
CA THR A 9 1.10 -7.51 -0.17
C THR A 9 0.57 -8.33 -1.34
N VAL A 10 0.12 -9.56 -1.12
CA VAL A 10 -0.57 -10.35 -2.16
C VAL A 10 -2.02 -10.60 -1.76
N LEU A 11 -2.28 -10.88 -0.49
CA LEU A 11 -3.64 -11.15 0.01
C LEU A 11 -4.64 -10.03 -0.32
N PRO A 12 -4.40 -8.74 0.00
CA PRO A 12 -5.34 -7.67 -0.31
C PRO A 12 -5.46 -7.40 -1.82
N GLN A 13 -4.39 -7.59 -2.58
CA GLN A 13 -4.33 -7.40 -4.03
C GLN A 13 -5.12 -8.50 -4.74
N CYS A 14 -5.00 -9.75 -4.29
CA CYS A 14 -5.79 -10.87 -4.78
C CYS A 14 -7.26 -10.71 -4.40
N ALA A 15 -7.56 -10.30 -3.18
CA ALA A 15 -8.93 -10.07 -2.75
C ALA A 15 -9.58 -8.93 -3.57
N ALA A 16 -8.88 -7.82 -3.75
CA ALA A 16 -9.34 -6.75 -4.63
C ALA A 16 -9.51 -7.25 -6.08
N ALA A 17 -8.57 -8.04 -6.61
CA ALA A 17 -8.68 -8.56 -7.98
C ALA A 17 -9.85 -9.55 -8.18
N LEU A 18 -10.18 -10.36 -7.16
CA LEU A 18 -11.26 -11.35 -7.23
C LEU A 18 -12.64 -10.76 -6.97
N PHE A 19 -12.74 -9.77 -6.09
CA PHE A 19 -14.00 -9.23 -5.61
C PHE A 19 -14.35 -7.83 -6.16
N ASP A 20 -13.45 -7.14 -6.88
CA ASP A 20 -13.76 -5.85 -7.51
C ASP A 20 -14.64 -6.05 -8.76
N GLU A 21 -15.96 -6.17 -8.53
CA GLU A 21 -16.94 -6.19 -9.59
C GLU A 21 -17.18 -4.76 -10.11
N HIS A 22 -16.61 -4.45 -11.28
CA HIS A 22 -16.73 -3.12 -11.87
C HIS A 22 -18.16 -2.75 -12.29
N ILE A 23 -19.00 -3.75 -12.63
CA ILE A 23 -20.38 -3.58 -13.12
C ILE A 23 -21.18 -4.79 -12.65
N SER A 24 -22.34 -4.59 -12.02
CA SER A 24 -23.21 -5.70 -11.62
C SER A 24 -23.61 -6.54 -12.83
N ALA A 25 -23.66 -7.87 -12.68
CA ALA A 25 -24.06 -8.80 -13.74
C ALA A 25 -25.32 -8.36 -14.51
N GLU A 26 -26.34 -7.85 -13.80
CA GLU A 26 -27.58 -7.32 -14.41
C GLU A 26 -27.34 -6.10 -15.31
N ARG A 27 -26.47 -5.16 -14.90
CA ARG A 27 -26.13 -3.98 -15.70
C ARG A 27 -25.26 -4.33 -16.89
N ALA A 28 -24.35 -5.30 -16.73
CA ALA A 28 -23.50 -5.79 -17.81
C ALA A 28 -24.33 -6.42 -18.95
N LEU A 29 -25.40 -7.14 -18.62
CA LEU A 29 -26.33 -7.71 -19.60
C LEU A 29 -27.24 -6.64 -20.25
N ARG A 30 -27.62 -5.61 -19.50
CA ARG A 30 -28.52 -4.55 -19.99
C ARG A 30 -27.84 -3.59 -20.98
N GLU A 31 -26.53 -3.37 -20.84
CA GLU A 31 -25.78 -2.41 -21.65
C GLU A 31 -24.59 -3.07 -22.37
N PRO A 32 -24.81 -3.73 -23.53
CA PRO A 32 -23.74 -4.43 -24.27
C PRO A 32 -22.64 -3.47 -24.78
N LYS A 33 -22.89 -2.16 -24.79
CA LYS A 33 -21.88 -1.15 -25.13
C LYS A 33 -20.71 -1.13 -24.14
N LEU A 34 -20.91 -1.48 -22.86
CA LEU A 34 -19.80 -1.59 -21.89
C LEU A 34 -18.86 -2.76 -22.22
N TYR A 35 -19.37 -3.82 -22.86
CA TYR A 35 -18.54 -4.93 -23.30
C TYR A 35 -17.64 -4.52 -24.48
N GLN A 36 -18.16 -3.71 -25.42
CA GLN A 36 -17.38 -3.17 -26.54
C GLN A 36 -16.22 -2.27 -26.08
N TYR A 37 -16.39 -1.55 -24.97
CA TYR A 37 -15.33 -0.72 -24.39
C TYR A 37 -14.10 -1.54 -23.98
N THR A 38 -14.31 -2.71 -23.39
CA THR A 38 -13.24 -3.63 -22.98
C THR A 38 -12.58 -4.30 -24.18
N LEU A 39 -13.36 -4.72 -25.18
CA LEU A 39 -12.86 -5.29 -26.45
C LEU A 39 -11.95 -4.33 -27.22
N GLN A 40 -12.20 -3.02 -27.13
CA GLN A 40 -11.37 -2.00 -27.76
C GLN A 40 -10.03 -1.75 -27.03
N GLY A 41 -9.72 -2.50 -25.96
CA GLY A 41 -8.46 -2.36 -25.21
C GLY A 41 -8.30 -1.03 -24.47
N LYS A 42 -9.36 -0.21 -24.40
CA LYS A 42 -9.38 1.08 -23.71
C LYS A 42 -9.01 1.02 -22.22
N PRO A 43 -9.33 -0.03 -21.44
CA PRO A 43 -8.89 -0.09 -20.04
C PRO A 43 -7.38 -0.36 -19.88
N TYR A 44 -6.75 -1.04 -20.85
CA TYR A 44 -5.36 -1.49 -20.77
C TYR A 44 -4.49 -0.82 -21.85
N GLN A 45 -4.46 0.51 -21.85
CA GLN A 45 -3.59 1.28 -22.74
C GLN A 45 -2.19 1.43 -22.15
N LEU A 46 -1.17 1.52 -23.01
CA LEU A 46 0.22 1.74 -22.62
C LEU A 46 0.40 3.04 -21.81
N SER A 47 -0.44 4.05 -22.05
CA SER A 47 -0.48 5.28 -21.25
C SER A 47 -0.78 4.99 -19.77
N SER A 48 -1.79 4.16 -19.47
CA SER A 48 -2.14 3.77 -18.10
C SER A 48 -1.00 3.05 -17.39
N PHE A 49 -0.21 2.25 -18.12
CA PHE A 49 0.99 1.62 -17.58
C PHE A 49 2.01 2.66 -17.09
N TRP A 50 2.36 3.63 -17.95
CA TRP A 50 3.34 4.67 -17.59
C TRP A 50 2.86 5.54 -16.41
N VAL A 51 1.57 5.88 -16.35
CA VAL A 51 1.02 6.61 -15.19
C VAL A 51 1.19 5.81 -13.90
N ASN A 52 0.89 4.51 -13.91
CA ASN A 52 1.07 3.66 -12.73
C ASN A 52 2.57 3.46 -12.38
N PHE A 53 3.45 3.40 -13.38
CA PHE A 53 4.88 3.30 -13.17
C PHE A 53 5.45 4.54 -12.46
N PHE A 54 5.13 5.74 -12.96
CA PHE A 54 5.58 6.98 -12.33
C PHE A 54 4.99 7.18 -10.92
N ASP A 55 3.75 6.74 -10.71
CA ASP A 55 3.11 6.75 -9.38
C ASP A 55 3.83 5.82 -8.39
N ALA A 56 4.25 4.63 -8.82
CA ALA A 56 5.04 3.72 -8.00
C ALA A 56 6.44 4.30 -7.67
N VAL A 57 7.10 4.93 -8.65
CA VAL A 57 8.38 5.64 -8.44
C VAL A 57 8.20 6.80 -7.45
N TRP A 58 7.10 7.55 -7.54
CA TRP A 58 6.78 8.59 -6.58
C TRP A 58 6.62 8.03 -5.16
N GLN A 59 5.77 7.02 -4.97
CA GLN A 59 5.51 6.43 -3.66
C GLN A 59 6.78 5.88 -3.01
N SER A 60 7.56 5.10 -3.75
CA SER A 60 8.83 4.55 -3.27
C SER A 60 9.84 5.64 -2.91
N SER A 61 9.94 6.69 -3.72
CA SER A 61 10.82 7.84 -3.43
C SER A 61 10.41 8.54 -2.14
N ILE A 62 9.13 8.84 -1.97
CA ILE A 62 8.59 9.53 -0.78
C ILE A 62 8.82 8.71 0.49
N ILE A 63 8.52 7.41 0.46
CA ILE A 63 8.75 6.50 1.60
C ILE A 63 10.24 6.49 1.98
N PHE A 64 11.14 6.40 1.00
CA PHE A 64 12.58 6.37 1.24
C PHE A 64 13.10 7.70 1.81
N PHE A 65 12.81 8.82 1.15
CA PHE A 65 13.34 10.12 1.55
C PHE A 65 12.83 10.55 2.93
N ILE A 66 11.51 10.44 3.20
CA ILE A 66 10.97 10.85 4.50
C ILE A 66 11.51 9.97 5.63
N SER A 67 11.56 8.64 5.42
CA SER A 67 12.17 7.74 6.40
C SER A 67 13.63 8.11 6.63
N HIS A 68 14.39 8.39 5.57
CA HIS A 68 15.80 8.76 5.69
C HIS A 68 15.98 10.07 6.49
N TYR A 69 15.21 11.10 6.19
CA TYR A 69 15.27 12.37 6.94
C TYR A 69 14.83 12.23 8.39
N SER A 70 13.85 11.36 8.69
CA SER A 70 13.36 11.16 10.06
C SER A 70 14.41 10.52 10.98
N TYR A 71 15.29 9.68 10.45
CA TYR A 71 16.31 8.94 11.23
C TYR A 71 17.74 9.47 11.04
N ARG A 72 17.97 10.46 10.15
CA ARG A 72 19.31 11.02 9.86
C ARG A 72 20.00 11.70 11.04
N HIS A 73 19.25 12.27 11.98
CA HIS A 73 19.78 13.05 13.10
C HIS A 73 20.06 12.23 14.36
N GLN A 74 19.89 10.92 14.31
CA GLN A 74 20.06 10.06 15.46
C GLN A 74 21.40 9.34 15.38
N SER A 75 22.30 9.69 16.29
CA SER A 75 23.49 8.91 16.64
C SER A 75 23.07 7.50 17.06
N ASP A 76 23.63 6.47 16.39
CA ASP A 76 23.47 5.04 16.70
C ASP A 76 22.03 4.54 16.84
N ILE A 77 21.07 5.18 16.18
CA ILE A 77 19.73 4.58 16.08
C ILE A 77 19.77 3.50 15.04
N ASP A 78 19.86 2.30 15.60
CA ASP A 78 19.73 0.97 15.04
C ASP A 78 19.24 1.00 13.59
N ARG A 79 20.12 0.63 12.66
CA ARG A 79 19.82 0.54 11.22
C ARG A 79 18.55 -0.30 10.98
N LEU A 80 18.26 -1.21 11.91
CA LEU A 80 17.05 -2.03 11.94
C LEU A 80 15.78 -1.21 12.22
N SER A 81 15.79 -0.19 13.08
CA SER A 81 14.65 0.71 13.29
C SER A 81 14.31 1.51 12.04
N PHE A 82 15.32 2.00 11.31
CA PHE A 82 15.11 2.65 10.01
C PHE A 82 14.47 1.68 9.00
N GLY A 83 15.05 0.48 8.87
CA GLY A 83 14.53 -0.57 7.98
C GLY A 83 13.10 -0.97 8.34
N PHE A 84 12.80 -1.14 9.63
CA PHE A 84 11.47 -1.44 10.13
C PHE A 84 10.48 -0.33 9.79
N SER A 85 10.86 0.94 9.99
CA SER A 85 9.99 2.06 9.67
C SER A 85 9.67 2.14 8.18
N LEU A 86 10.66 1.91 7.32
CA LEU A 86 10.50 1.91 5.86
C LEU A 86 9.51 0.81 5.42
N VAL A 87 9.73 -0.40 5.94
CA VAL A 87 8.89 -1.58 5.68
C VAL A 87 7.46 -1.32 6.18
N PHE A 88 7.28 -0.84 7.40
CA PHE A 88 5.97 -0.53 7.95
C PHE A 88 5.19 0.47 7.06
N SER A 89 5.84 1.58 6.69
CA SER A 89 5.22 2.60 5.84
C SER A 89 4.86 2.05 4.47
N MET A 90 5.70 1.19 3.88
CA MET A 90 5.41 0.54 2.60
C MET A 90 4.17 -0.35 2.67
N VAL A 91 3.99 -1.17 3.73
CA VAL A 91 2.76 -1.97 3.91
C VAL A 91 1.56 -1.05 3.96
N VAL A 92 1.56 -0.07 4.85
CA VAL A 92 0.38 0.78 5.08
C VAL A 92 0.02 1.56 3.82
N VAL A 93 1.00 2.14 3.12
CA VAL A 93 0.77 2.83 1.85
C VAL A 93 0.22 1.88 0.80
N SER A 94 0.75 0.65 0.68
CA SER A 94 0.25 -0.32 -0.31
C SER A 94 -1.19 -0.77 -0.04
N LEU A 95 -1.55 -1.00 1.24
CA LEU A 95 -2.92 -1.35 1.64
C LEU A 95 -3.90 -0.21 1.32
N LEU A 96 -3.53 1.01 1.69
CA LEU A 96 -4.34 2.19 1.39
C LEU A 96 -4.42 2.47 -0.12
N HIS A 97 -3.35 2.23 -0.86
CA HIS A 97 -3.36 2.36 -2.32
C HIS A 97 -4.38 1.41 -2.95
N VAL A 98 -4.41 0.15 -2.53
CA VAL A 98 -5.41 -0.83 -2.98
C VAL A 98 -6.82 -0.35 -2.64
N LEU A 99 -7.07 0.09 -1.41
CA LEU A 99 -8.38 0.62 -1.00
C LEU A 99 -8.82 1.85 -1.81
N ILE A 100 -7.89 2.74 -2.15
CA ILE A 100 -8.16 3.90 -3.01
C ILE A 100 -8.41 3.47 -4.45
N GLN A 101 -7.76 2.42 -4.93
CA GLN A 101 -7.91 1.93 -6.30
C GLN A 101 -9.28 1.27 -6.50
N THR A 102 -9.71 0.42 -5.56
CA THR A 102 -11.00 -0.27 -5.59
C THR A 102 -12.15 0.75 -5.68
N ARG A 103 -13.15 0.46 -6.51
CA ARG A 103 -14.30 1.36 -6.71
C ARG A 103 -15.42 1.13 -5.69
N ARG A 104 -15.66 -0.12 -5.30
CA ARG A 104 -16.58 -0.49 -4.24
C ARG A 104 -15.80 -1.09 -3.08
N ILE A 105 -15.91 -0.48 -1.91
CA ILE A 105 -15.34 -1.04 -0.70
C ILE A 105 -16.32 -2.10 -0.20
N ASP A 106 -16.13 -3.33 -0.66
CA ASP A 106 -16.85 -4.46 -0.13
C ASP A 106 -16.23 -4.92 1.19
N TRP A 107 -17.07 -5.49 2.06
CA TRP A 107 -16.66 -6.03 3.35
C TRP A 107 -15.50 -7.02 3.22
N SER A 108 -15.45 -7.80 2.14
CA SER A 108 -14.38 -8.76 1.85
C SER A 108 -13.02 -8.08 1.59
N VAL A 109 -13.00 -6.97 0.85
CA VAL A 109 -11.77 -6.20 0.56
C VAL A 109 -11.27 -5.49 1.82
N LEU A 110 -12.19 -4.95 2.62
CA LEU A 110 -11.84 -4.34 3.90
C LEU A 110 -11.32 -5.38 4.90
N ALA A 111 -12.01 -6.51 5.03
CA ALA A 111 -11.61 -7.60 5.94
C ALA A 111 -10.25 -8.19 5.55
N SER A 112 -10.00 -8.44 4.26
CA SER A 112 -8.70 -8.94 3.79
C SER A 112 -7.57 -7.93 4.02
N SER A 113 -7.83 -6.63 3.85
CA SER A 113 -6.85 -5.57 4.12
C SER A 113 -6.49 -5.49 5.61
N ILE A 114 -7.51 -5.52 6.49
CA ILE A 114 -7.32 -5.52 7.95
C ILE A 114 -6.60 -6.79 8.40
N LEU A 115 -7.01 -7.95 7.89
CA LEU A 115 -6.39 -9.23 8.20
C LEU A 115 -4.90 -9.22 7.81
N SER A 116 -4.57 -8.72 6.62
CA SER A 116 -3.17 -8.62 6.19
C SER A 116 -2.34 -7.72 7.12
N PHE A 117 -2.90 -6.58 7.54
CA PHE A 117 -2.23 -5.69 8.51
C PHE A 117 -2.00 -6.38 9.86
N ILE A 118 -2.99 -7.09 10.38
CA ILE A 118 -2.86 -7.84 11.65
C ILE A 118 -1.79 -8.92 11.53
N ILE A 119 -1.81 -9.71 10.45
CA ILE A 119 -0.81 -10.76 10.22
C ILE A 119 0.60 -10.14 10.17
N PHE A 120 0.77 -8.98 9.52
CA PHE A 120 2.06 -8.28 9.48
C PHE A 120 2.56 -7.87 10.87
N ILE A 121 1.68 -7.32 11.73
CA ILE A 121 2.05 -6.95 13.11
C ILE A 121 2.43 -8.19 13.91
N VAL A 122 1.62 -9.25 13.86
CA VAL A 122 1.87 -10.51 14.58
C VAL A 122 3.18 -11.15 14.13
N PHE A 123 3.40 -11.23 12.81
CA PHE A 123 4.64 -11.77 12.25
C PHE A 123 5.86 -10.96 12.70
N THR A 124 5.76 -9.63 12.70
CA THR A 124 6.84 -8.75 13.16
C THR A 124 7.18 -9.01 14.62
N LEU A 125 6.18 -9.11 15.51
CA LEU A 125 6.40 -9.36 16.93
C LEU A 125 7.00 -10.74 17.20
N ILE A 126 6.54 -11.78 16.47
CA ILE A 126 7.11 -13.13 16.57
C ILE A 126 8.55 -13.13 16.06
N PHE A 127 8.84 -12.47 14.94
CA PHE A 127 10.18 -12.38 14.39
C PHE A 127 11.15 -11.69 15.35
N ASP A 128 10.70 -10.59 15.97
CA ASP A 128 11.45 -9.85 16.99
C ASP A 128 11.77 -10.73 18.22
N ALA A 129 10.81 -11.56 18.68
CA ALA A 129 10.99 -12.44 19.82
C ALA A 129 11.86 -13.69 19.54
N VAL A 130 11.75 -14.28 18.35
CA VAL A 130 12.39 -15.55 18.01
C VAL A 130 13.79 -15.35 17.42
N CYS A 131 14.00 -14.29 16.64
CA CYS A 131 15.20 -14.15 15.82
C CYS A 131 16.31 -13.27 16.46
N VAL A 132 16.56 -13.43 17.76
CA VAL A 132 17.49 -12.59 18.54
C VAL A 132 18.94 -12.57 18.00
N THR A 133 19.39 -13.65 17.35
CA THR A 133 20.75 -13.81 16.79
C THR A 133 20.78 -14.11 15.29
N CYS A 134 19.65 -13.99 14.60
CA CYS A 134 19.54 -14.34 13.17
C CYS A 134 20.26 -13.35 12.24
N ILE A 135 20.51 -12.14 12.72
CA ILE A 135 21.15 -11.07 11.96
C ILE A 135 22.52 -10.84 12.59
N GLN A 136 23.60 -11.10 11.84
CA GLN A 136 24.95 -10.80 12.30
C GLN A 136 25.15 -9.28 12.40
N GLY A 137 25.53 -8.78 13.58
CA GLY A 137 25.82 -7.37 13.84
C GLY A 137 24.92 -6.78 14.92
N ASP A 138 23.69 -6.41 14.55
CA ASP A 138 22.72 -5.77 15.44
C ASP A 138 21.63 -6.77 15.82
N SER A 139 21.37 -6.95 17.13
CA SER A 139 20.30 -7.85 17.58
C SER A 139 18.93 -7.19 17.31
N PRO A 140 18.03 -7.83 16.56
CA PRO A 140 16.70 -7.27 16.27
C PRO A 140 15.77 -7.20 17.48
N TYR A 141 16.25 -7.61 18.66
CA TYR A 141 15.47 -7.72 19.89
C TYR A 141 14.87 -6.37 20.33
N GLN A 142 13.55 -6.37 20.46
CA GLN A 142 12.66 -5.26 20.82
C GLN A 142 12.67 -4.06 19.88
N VAL A 143 13.17 -4.19 18.65
CA VAL A 143 13.20 -3.08 17.68
C VAL A 143 11.78 -2.60 17.35
N SER A 144 10.83 -3.53 17.20
CA SER A 144 9.45 -3.19 16.87
C SER A 144 8.77 -2.41 18.01
N TYR A 145 8.91 -2.90 19.24
CA TYR A 145 8.36 -2.26 20.44
C TYR A 145 8.93 -0.85 20.66
N ARG A 146 10.26 -0.71 20.56
CA ARG A 146 10.93 0.59 20.72
C ARG A 146 10.53 1.60 19.64
N THR A 147 10.32 1.14 18.41
CA THR A 147 9.90 2.00 17.31
C THR A 147 8.45 2.43 17.47
N PHE A 148 7.54 1.53 17.87
CA PHE A 148 6.14 1.87 18.12
C PHE A 148 5.93 2.81 19.31
N ALA A 149 6.82 2.77 20.31
CA ALA A 149 6.76 3.68 21.44
C ALA A 149 7.12 5.13 21.07
N GLN A 150 7.73 5.39 19.92
CA GLN A 150 8.17 6.72 19.51
C GLN A 150 7.05 7.47 18.77
N ALA A 151 6.65 8.64 19.29
CA ALA A 151 5.69 9.51 18.60
C ALA A 151 6.17 9.98 17.22
N ARG A 152 7.50 10.15 17.05
CA ARG A 152 8.13 10.54 15.78
C ARG A 152 7.84 9.55 14.66
N PHE A 153 7.85 8.26 14.96
CA PHE A 153 7.53 7.20 14.00
C PHE A 153 6.11 7.37 13.46
N TRP A 154 5.13 7.57 14.33
CA TRP A 154 3.73 7.77 13.92
C TRP A 154 3.53 9.03 13.09
N LEU A 155 4.18 10.14 13.47
CA LEU A 155 4.12 11.40 12.72
C LEU A 155 4.77 11.27 11.33
N ALA A 156 5.95 10.67 11.25
CA ALA A 156 6.64 10.43 9.99
C ALA A 156 5.81 9.51 9.09
N ASN A 157 5.24 8.44 9.64
CA ASN A 157 4.40 7.51 8.89
C ASN A 157 3.10 8.17 8.39
N LEU A 158 2.43 8.98 9.22
CA LEU A 158 1.26 9.73 8.81
C LEU A 158 1.59 10.68 7.65
N PHE A 159 2.72 11.38 7.75
CA PHE A 159 3.18 12.30 6.70
C PHE A 159 3.49 11.55 5.40
N ILE A 160 4.16 10.39 5.47
CA ILE A 160 4.41 9.51 4.32
C ILE A 160 3.11 9.11 3.66
N ILE A 161 2.12 8.64 4.42
CA ILE A 161 0.82 8.20 3.89
C ILE A 161 0.15 9.32 3.11
N VAL A 162 0.07 10.52 3.71
CA VAL A 162 -0.59 11.67 3.10
C VAL A 162 0.12 12.06 1.80
N VAL A 163 1.44 12.25 1.83
CA VAL A 163 2.21 12.73 0.67
C VAL A 163 2.31 11.68 -0.45
N ALA A 164 2.45 10.40 -0.10
CA ALA A 164 2.56 9.33 -1.08
C ALA A 164 1.24 9.09 -1.83
N LEU A 165 0.08 9.22 -1.16
CA LEU A 165 -1.23 8.97 -1.75
C LEU A 165 -1.89 10.21 -2.37
N LEU A 166 -1.42 11.41 -2.01
CA LEU A 166 -1.94 12.70 -2.52
C LEU A 166 -2.08 12.77 -4.06
N PRO A 167 -1.06 12.47 -4.88
CA PRO A 167 -1.17 12.65 -6.33
C PRO A 167 -2.23 11.73 -6.94
N ARG A 168 -2.33 10.49 -6.43
CA ARG A 168 -3.31 9.53 -6.92
C ARG A 168 -4.73 9.89 -6.52
N PHE A 169 -4.91 10.32 -5.27
CA PHE A 169 -6.21 10.76 -4.75
C PHE A 169 -6.72 11.98 -5.52
N THR A 170 -5.89 13.00 -5.68
CA THR A 170 -6.23 14.22 -6.43
C THR A 170 -6.51 13.92 -7.90
N ALA A 171 -5.71 13.09 -8.56
CA ALA A 171 -5.97 12.66 -9.93
C ALA A 171 -7.31 11.93 -10.08
N LYS A 172 -7.66 11.04 -9.15
CA LYS A 172 -8.95 10.31 -9.16
C LYS A 172 -10.13 11.25 -8.90
N CYS A 173 -10.00 12.20 -7.97
CA CYS A 173 -11.01 13.23 -7.72
C CYS A 173 -11.25 14.09 -8.97
N VAL A 174 -10.19 14.63 -9.56
CA VAL A 174 -10.28 15.46 -10.78
C VAL A 174 -10.89 14.67 -11.92
N TYR A 175 -10.46 13.42 -12.13
CA TYR A 175 -11.03 12.55 -13.16
C TYR A 175 -12.54 12.30 -12.96
N ASN A 176 -12.96 12.01 -11.72
CA ASN A 176 -14.36 11.79 -11.41
C ASN A 176 -15.22 13.06 -11.54
N THR A 177 -14.66 14.24 -11.26
CA THR A 177 -15.36 15.53 -11.42
C THR A 177 -15.48 15.94 -12.88
N LEU A 178 -14.43 15.72 -13.69
CA LEU A 178 -14.43 16.12 -15.11
C LEU A 178 -15.22 15.17 -16.01
N ARG A 179 -15.37 13.89 -15.63
CA ARG A 179 -16.13 12.92 -16.41
C ARG A 179 -17.62 13.03 -16.05
N LYS A 180 -18.43 13.59 -16.95
CA LYS A 180 -19.90 13.51 -16.86
C LYS A 180 -20.33 12.04 -16.69
N PRO A 181 -21.32 11.74 -15.83
CA PRO A 181 -21.89 10.42 -15.73
C PRO A 181 -22.67 10.12 -17.02
N PHE A 182 -21.99 9.50 -17.99
CA PHE A 182 -22.52 8.82 -19.20
C PHE A 182 -23.67 9.52 -19.95
N ASP A 183 -23.33 10.14 -21.10
CA ASP A 183 -24.08 9.93 -22.34
C ASP A 183 -23.62 8.61 -23.00
#